data_AF-A0AAU6Q337-F1
#
_entry.id   AF-A0AAU6Q337-F1
#
_cell.length_a   1.000
_cell.length_b   1.000
_cell.length_c   1.000
_cell.angle_alpha   90.00
_cell.angle_beta   90.00
_cell.angle_gamma   90.00
#
_symmetry.space_group_name_H-M   'P 1'
#
loop_
_entity.id
_entity.type
_entity.pdbx_description
1 polymer ?
#
loop_
_entity_poly.entity_id
_entity_poly.type
_entity_poly.pdbx_seq_one_letter_code
_entity_poly.pdbx_strand_id
1 'polypeptide(L)'
;MTRVDDIGLDREALRRHLAELNQPNEKAAAALAELQNVPHPAQAVLDQFLNWATDPRLAVLDTETTGLHAGDEVIEIAMVDAYGRTLINQRVRPTFPVPAEATAIHGITDEDLKDCPTFDQIWPRLKELLWNHNVVIYNASYDLARLSDTMDATMPNWFQGEGGPSELLRAWRALCKRTECVMEAYAPIYGDWSSWHGSYRWARLSAACAERGVDTSDLKAHSALDDARATLRLIQATAQLTPEQLPWIGKEDEA
;
A
#
# COMPACT_ATOMS: atom_id res chain seq x y z
N MET A 1 73.41 35.17 -32.65
CA MET A 1 73.64 35.17 -31.19
C MET A 1 72.69 36.18 -30.56
N THR A 2 71.50 35.71 -30.18
CA THR A 2 70.67 36.31 -29.13
C THR A 2 69.80 35.17 -28.61
N ARG A 3 70.08 34.72 -27.38
CA ARG A 3 69.32 33.70 -26.67
C ARG A 3 67.95 34.27 -26.34
N VAL A 4 66.89 33.48 -26.55
CA VAL A 4 65.58 33.69 -25.94
C VAL A 4 65.59 32.89 -24.65
N ASP A 5 66.16 33.46 -23.60
CA ASP A 5 65.84 33.11 -22.22
C ASP A 5 64.75 34.10 -21.80
N ASP A 6 63.49 33.64 -21.68
CA ASP A 6 62.45 34.18 -20.77
C ASP A 6 61.06 33.65 -21.15
N ILE A 7 60.77 32.40 -20.75
CA ILE A 7 59.50 32.05 -20.10
C ILE A 7 59.84 30.93 -19.11
N GLY A 8 60.44 31.33 -17.99
CA GLY A 8 60.60 30.44 -16.84
C GLY A 8 59.22 30.14 -16.25
N LEU A 9 58.52 29.14 -16.80
CA LEU A 9 57.44 28.49 -16.08
C LEU A 9 58.09 27.82 -14.87
N ASP A 10 57.97 28.48 -13.72
CA ASP A 10 58.38 27.96 -12.42
C ASP A 10 57.80 26.54 -12.29
N ARG A 11 58.66 25.54 -12.43
CA ARG A 11 58.29 24.12 -12.39
C ARG A 11 57.66 23.75 -11.06
N GLU A 12 57.92 24.52 -10.01
CA GLU A 12 57.36 24.37 -8.67
C GLU A 12 55.99 25.05 -8.55
N ALA A 13 55.75 26.15 -9.28
CA ALA A 13 54.41 26.71 -9.48
C ALA A 13 53.53 25.81 -10.36
N LEU A 14 54.07 25.25 -11.46
CA LEU A 14 53.34 24.31 -12.32
C LEU A 14 53.03 23.00 -11.58
N ARG A 15 53.95 22.50 -10.75
CA ARG A 15 53.70 21.34 -9.88
C ARG A 15 52.66 21.63 -8.80
N ARG A 16 52.66 22.82 -8.18
CA ARG A 16 51.60 23.25 -7.25
C ARG A 16 50.23 23.32 -7.94
N HIS A 17 50.18 23.91 -9.13
CA HIS A 17 48.95 24.02 -9.90
C HIS A 17 48.41 22.65 -10.37
N LEU A 18 49.29 21.75 -10.84
CA LEU A 18 48.91 20.38 -11.18
C LEU A 18 48.52 19.55 -9.95
N ALA A 19 49.12 19.81 -8.78
CA ALA A 19 48.74 19.17 -7.52
C ALA A 19 47.37 19.67 -7.02
N GLU A 20 47.04 20.97 -7.19
CA GLU A 20 45.72 21.54 -6.91
C GLU A 20 44.63 20.96 -7.83
N LEU A 21 44.94 20.73 -9.11
CA LEU A 21 44.04 20.05 -10.07
C LEU A 21 43.83 18.56 -9.77
N ASN A 22 44.75 17.92 -9.03
CA ASN A 22 44.71 16.51 -8.64
C ASN A 22 44.29 16.28 -7.17
N GLN A 23 43.94 17.31 -6.42
CA GLN A 23 43.27 17.10 -5.13
C GLN A 23 41.87 16.53 -5.41
N PRO A 24 41.40 15.51 -4.68
CA PRO A 24 40.01 15.10 -4.78
C PRO A 24 39.15 16.32 -4.44
N ASN A 25 38.58 16.94 -5.47
CA ASN A 25 37.75 18.12 -5.33
C ASN A 25 36.60 17.70 -4.42
N GLU A 26 36.53 18.24 -3.19
CA GLU A 26 35.50 17.86 -2.22
C GLU A 26 34.10 18.01 -2.81
N LYS A 27 33.90 18.95 -3.76
CA LYS A 27 32.65 19.05 -4.52
C LYS A 27 32.44 17.93 -5.53
N ALA A 28 33.50 17.41 -6.16
CA ALA A 28 33.41 16.25 -7.05
C ALA A 28 33.26 14.96 -6.26
N ALA A 29 33.91 14.80 -5.10
CA ALA A 29 33.72 13.68 -4.20
C ALA A 29 32.33 13.72 -3.52
N ALA A 30 31.83 14.91 -3.15
CA ALA A 30 30.47 15.10 -2.67
C ALA A 30 29.44 14.91 -3.78
N ALA A 31 29.69 15.40 -5.00
CA ALA A 31 28.82 15.13 -6.15
C ALA A 31 28.86 13.66 -6.57
N LEU A 32 30.01 12.98 -6.47
CA LEU A 32 30.12 11.54 -6.70
C LEU A 32 29.44 10.75 -5.59
N ALA A 33 29.54 11.19 -4.33
CA ALA A 33 28.80 10.62 -3.20
C ALA A 33 27.29 10.91 -3.30
N GLU A 34 26.87 12.05 -3.83
CA GLU A 34 25.47 12.39 -4.14
C GLU A 34 24.95 11.59 -5.34
N LEU A 35 25.76 11.41 -6.39
CA LEU A 35 25.47 10.53 -7.53
C LEU A 35 25.44 9.04 -7.12
N GLN A 36 26.22 8.66 -6.11
CA GLN A 36 26.16 7.34 -5.46
C GLN A 36 25.01 7.24 -4.43
N ASN A 37 24.45 8.37 -3.98
CA ASN A 37 23.29 8.49 -3.08
C ASN A 37 21.99 8.79 -3.84
N VAL A 38 21.92 8.54 -5.15
CA VAL A 38 20.62 8.48 -5.83
C VAL A 38 19.85 7.34 -5.15
N PRO A 39 18.73 7.63 -4.46
CA PRO A 39 17.98 6.59 -3.78
C PRO A 39 17.62 5.53 -4.81
N HIS A 40 17.93 4.26 -4.50
CA HIS A 40 17.50 3.16 -5.35
C HIS A 40 15.99 3.31 -5.61
N PRO A 41 15.47 3.16 -6.84
CA PRO A 41 14.05 3.38 -7.12
C PRO A 41 13.11 2.55 -6.24
N ALA A 42 13.54 1.36 -5.83
CA ALA A 42 12.85 0.54 -4.83
C ALA A 42 12.73 1.18 -3.42
N GLN A 43 13.60 2.12 -3.05
CA GLN A 43 13.63 2.75 -1.72
C GLN A 43 12.28 3.41 -1.40
N ALA A 44 11.68 4.13 -2.34
CA ALA A 44 10.40 4.78 -2.12
C ALA A 44 9.26 3.77 -1.86
N VAL A 45 9.30 2.63 -2.53
CA VAL A 45 8.34 1.53 -2.31
C VAL A 45 8.54 0.94 -0.91
N LEU A 46 9.78 0.63 -0.53
CA LEU A 46 10.11 0.07 0.77
C LEU A 46 9.81 1.03 1.93
N ASP A 47 10.07 2.32 1.74
CA ASP A 47 9.74 3.36 2.72
C ASP A 47 8.24 3.40 3.00
N GLN A 48 7.38 3.15 2.01
CA GLN A 48 5.94 3.07 2.21
C GLN A 48 5.56 1.92 3.16
N PHE A 49 6.12 0.72 2.94
CA PHE A 49 5.89 -0.43 3.82
C PHE A 49 6.46 -0.21 5.22
N LEU A 50 7.65 0.39 5.33
CA LEU A 50 8.25 0.75 6.62
C LEU A 50 7.39 1.77 7.37
N ASN A 51 6.90 2.79 6.68
CA ASN A 51 6.00 3.79 7.25
C ASN A 51 4.72 3.14 7.79
N TRP A 52 4.09 2.23 7.04
CA TRP A 52 2.93 1.49 7.54
C TRP A 52 3.27 0.61 8.74
N ALA A 53 4.35 -0.17 8.66
CA ALA A 53 4.75 -1.09 9.72
C ALA A 53 5.12 -0.38 11.04
N THR A 54 5.48 0.89 10.99
CA THR A 54 5.90 1.69 12.16
C THR A 54 4.89 2.77 12.56
N ASP A 55 3.80 2.95 11.81
CA ASP A 55 2.78 3.94 12.13
C ASP A 55 1.89 3.46 13.28
N PRO A 56 1.90 4.14 14.45
CA PRO A 56 1.05 3.76 15.59
C PRO A 56 -0.45 3.96 15.31
N ARG A 57 -0.82 4.60 14.20
CA ARG A 57 -2.20 4.78 13.75
C ARG A 57 -2.57 3.92 12.55
N LEU A 58 -1.73 2.98 12.13
CA LEU A 58 -2.09 2.05 11.07
C LEU A 58 -3.35 1.26 11.48
N ALA A 59 -4.28 1.12 10.55
CA ALA A 59 -5.30 0.10 10.60
C ALA A 59 -5.37 -0.62 9.26
N VAL A 60 -5.23 -1.94 9.29
CA VAL A 60 -5.48 -2.79 8.12
C VAL A 60 -6.96 -3.19 8.16
N LEU A 61 -7.69 -2.88 7.09
CA LEU A 61 -9.11 -3.18 6.94
C LEU A 61 -9.30 -4.21 5.84
N ASP A 62 -10.26 -5.10 6.04
CA ASP A 62 -10.73 -6.04 5.03
C ASP A 62 -12.25 -6.27 5.18
N THR A 63 -12.92 -6.68 4.10
CA THR A 63 -14.36 -6.95 4.06
C THR A 63 -14.69 -8.27 3.36
N GLU A 64 -15.70 -8.97 3.88
CA GLU A 64 -16.43 -10.00 3.12
C GLU A 64 -17.77 -9.43 2.66
N THR A 65 -18.23 -9.88 1.50
CA THR A 65 -19.37 -9.29 0.82
C THR A 65 -20.30 -10.35 0.25
N THR A 66 -21.49 -9.92 -0.14
CA THR A 66 -22.47 -10.75 -0.85
C THR A 66 -22.07 -11.07 -2.30
N GLY A 67 -21.01 -10.46 -2.85
CA GLY A 67 -20.58 -10.69 -4.22
C GLY A 67 -19.50 -9.73 -4.73
N LEU A 68 -19.22 -9.77 -6.04
CA LEU A 68 -18.12 -9.03 -6.66
C LEU A 68 -18.55 -7.79 -7.47
N HIS A 69 -19.84 -7.45 -7.46
CA HIS A 69 -20.47 -6.48 -8.36
C HIS A 69 -21.04 -5.27 -7.64
N ALA A 70 -21.33 -4.22 -8.41
CA ALA A 70 -21.96 -3.02 -7.86
C ALA A 70 -23.34 -3.35 -7.28
N GLY A 71 -23.63 -2.83 -6.10
CA GLY A 71 -24.83 -3.13 -5.32
C GLY A 71 -24.68 -4.32 -4.37
N ASP A 72 -23.55 -5.03 -4.39
CA ASP A 72 -23.25 -6.02 -3.37
C ASP A 72 -22.88 -5.34 -2.04
N GLU A 73 -23.36 -5.94 -0.95
CA GLU A 73 -23.23 -5.42 0.41
C GLU A 73 -22.16 -6.14 1.23
N VAL A 74 -21.54 -5.40 2.15
CA VAL A 74 -20.60 -5.89 3.16
C VAL A 74 -21.35 -6.68 4.24
N ILE A 75 -20.87 -7.89 4.52
CA ILE A 75 -21.44 -8.84 5.49
C ILE A 75 -20.47 -9.23 6.60
N GLU A 76 -19.18 -8.97 6.44
CA GLU A 76 -18.17 -9.02 7.50
C GLU A 76 -17.20 -7.86 7.30
N ILE A 77 -16.83 -7.19 8.38
CA ILE A 77 -15.80 -6.15 8.37
C ILE A 77 -14.86 -6.34 9.54
N ALA A 78 -13.56 -6.27 9.25
CA ALA A 78 -12.55 -6.30 10.28
C ALA A 78 -11.52 -5.19 10.08
N MET A 79 -10.98 -4.71 11.21
CA MET A 79 -9.80 -3.88 11.23
C MET A 79 -8.83 -4.36 12.30
N VAL A 80 -7.55 -4.45 11.97
CA VAL A 80 -6.46 -4.70 12.93
C VAL A 80 -5.47 -3.55 12.94
N ASP A 81 -4.93 -3.23 14.11
CA ASP A 81 -3.91 -2.19 14.22
C ASP A 81 -2.50 -2.69 13.85
N ALA A 82 -1.50 -1.80 13.91
CA ALA A 82 -0.09 -2.12 13.65
C ALA A 82 0.48 -3.30 14.47
N TYR A 83 -0.15 -3.63 15.60
CA TYR A 83 0.27 -4.69 16.51
C TYR A 83 -0.56 -5.97 16.34
N GLY A 84 -1.47 -6.01 15.36
CA GLY A 84 -2.36 -7.13 15.10
C GLY A 84 -3.53 -7.23 16.08
N ARG A 85 -3.77 -6.20 16.90
CA ARG A 85 -4.93 -6.16 17.80
C ARG A 85 -6.17 -5.82 16.99
N THR A 86 -7.24 -6.56 17.22
CA THR A 86 -8.54 -6.33 16.57
C THR A 86 -9.17 -5.04 17.10
N LEU A 87 -9.40 -4.09 16.19
CA LEU A 87 -10.12 -2.83 16.46
C LEU A 87 -11.64 -3.01 16.27
N ILE A 88 -12.02 -3.78 15.27
CA ILE A 88 -13.38 -4.25 14.99
C ILE A 88 -13.29 -5.61 14.28
N ASN A 89 -14.24 -6.48 14.56
CA ASN A 89 -14.52 -7.70 13.80
C ASN A 89 -16.02 -7.95 13.93
N GLN A 90 -16.77 -7.63 12.89
CA GLN A 90 -18.22 -7.56 12.96
C GLN A 90 -18.86 -8.14 11.71
N ARG A 91 -19.73 -9.12 11.91
CA ARG A 91 -20.69 -9.55 10.89
C ARG A 91 -21.86 -8.59 10.81
N VAL A 92 -22.37 -8.37 9.61
CA VAL A 92 -23.39 -7.38 9.31
C VAL A 92 -24.53 -8.05 8.56
N ARG A 93 -25.76 -7.76 8.97
CA ARG A 93 -26.95 -8.27 8.27
C ARG A 93 -27.20 -7.44 7.00
N PRO A 94 -27.16 -8.06 5.79
CA PRO A 94 -27.43 -7.37 4.54
C PRO A 94 -28.92 -7.11 4.34
N THR A 95 -29.27 -6.31 3.33
CA THR A 95 -30.67 -6.01 2.96
C THR A 95 -31.30 -7.09 2.06
N PHE A 96 -30.49 -8.00 1.52
CA PHE A 96 -30.94 -9.13 0.69
C PHE A 96 -30.18 -10.42 1.03
N PRO A 97 -30.73 -11.61 0.67
CA PRO A 97 -30.10 -12.89 1.01
C PRO A 97 -28.71 -13.07 0.42
N VAL A 98 -27.80 -13.69 1.16
CA VAL A 98 -26.43 -13.96 0.70
C VAL A 98 -26.45 -14.98 -0.45
N PRO A 99 -25.90 -14.65 -1.63
CA PRO A 99 -25.82 -15.59 -2.75
C PRO A 99 -25.00 -16.84 -2.42
N ALA A 100 -25.45 -18.00 -2.91
CA ALA A 100 -24.79 -19.29 -2.63
C ALA A 100 -23.33 -19.35 -3.11
N GLU A 101 -23.00 -18.63 -4.19
CA GLU A 101 -21.64 -18.48 -4.71
C GLU A 101 -20.72 -17.70 -3.77
N ALA A 102 -21.22 -16.66 -3.11
CA ALA A 102 -20.47 -15.94 -2.08
C ALA A 102 -20.30 -16.81 -0.83
N THR A 103 -21.38 -17.46 -0.36
CA THR A 103 -21.32 -18.44 0.73
C THR A 103 -20.31 -19.56 0.45
N ALA A 104 -20.16 -20.02 -0.79
CA ALA A 104 -19.18 -21.04 -1.15
C ALA A 104 -17.72 -20.58 -0.99
N ILE A 105 -17.46 -19.26 -0.97
CA ILE A 105 -16.13 -18.66 -0.81
C ILE A 105 -15.82 -18.41 0.67
N HIS A 106 -16.62 -17.58 1.35
CA HIS A 106 -16.32 -17.16 2.73
C HIS A 106 -16.99 -18.04 3.81
N GLY A 107 -18.04 -18.79 3.43
CA GLY A 107 -18.74 -19.71 4.34
C GLY A 107 -19.71 -19.03 5.32
N ILE A 108 -20.21 -17.83 4.99
CA ILE A 108 -21.18 -17.08 5.81
C ILE A 108 -22.55 -17.25 5.17
N THR A 109 -23.54 -17.63 5.97
CA THR A 109 -24.91 -17.91 5.55
C THR A 109 -25.88 -16.85 6.06
N ASP A 110 -27.10 -16.79 5.51
CA ASP A 110 -28.17 -15.93 6.06
C ASP A 110 -28.46 -16.22 7.53
N GLU A 111 -28.34 -17.49 7.94
CA GLU A 111 -28.56 -17.93 9.33
C GLU A 111 -27.49 -17.37 10.27
N ASP A 112 -26.23 -17.25 9.82
CA ASP A 112 -25.15 -16.61 10.56
C ASP A 112 -25.42 -15.11 10.82
N LEU A 113 -26.16 -14.47 9.92
CA LEU A 113 -26.35 -13.02 9.87
C LEU A 113 -27.70 -12.55 10.42
N LYS A 114 -28.65 -13.46 10.66
CA LYS A 114 -30.04 -13.12 11.02
C LYS A 114 -30.15 -12.21 12.25
N ASP A 115 -29.30 -12.43 13.26
CA ASP A 115 -29.29 -11.70 14.53
C ASP A 115 -28.16 -10.65 14.60
N CYS A 116 -27.37 -10.52 13.53
CA CYS A 116 -26.30 -9.54 13.44
C CYS A 116 -26.86 -8.11 13.30
N PRO A 117 -26.09 -7.07 13.69
CA PRO A 117 -26.49 -5.69 13.48
C PRO A 117 -26.56 -5.36 11.99
N THR A 118 -27.40 -4.39 11.63
CA THR A 118 -27.39 -3.78 10.30
C THR A 118 -26.22 -2.81 10.15
N PHE A 119 -25.88 -2.43 8.92
CA PHE A 119 -24.71 -1.58 8.67
C PHE A 119 -24.81 -0.21 9.35
N ASP A 120 -25.99 0.42 9.34
CA ASP A 120 -26.26 1.70 10.01
C ASP A 120 -26.04 1.64 11.54
N GLN A 121 -26.26 0.47 12.15
CA GLN A 121 -26.04 0.27 13.58
C GLN A 121 -24.54 0.22 13.94
N ILE A 122 -23.69 -0.31 13.06
CA ILE A 122 -22.24 -0.38 13.29
C ILE A 122 -21.52 0.89 12.84
N TRP A 123 -22.14 1.67 11.95
CA TRP A 123 -21.55 2.84 11.31
C TRP A 123 -20.95 3.87 12.28
N PRO A 124 -21.59 4.26 13.40
CA PRO A 124 -21.00 5.23 14.32
C PRO A 124 -19.63 4.81 14.84
N ARG A 125 -19.47 3.52 15.17
CA ARG A 125 -18.19 2.96 15.63
C ARG A 125 -17.19 2.83 14.51
N LEU A 126 -17.62 2.33 13.35
CA LEU A 126 -16.75 2.18 12.18
C LEU A 126 -16.20 3.55 11.75
N LYS A 127 -17.06 4.56 11.64
CA LYS A 127 -16.67 5.93 11.29
C LYS A 127 -15.60 6.51 12.23
N GLU A 128 -15.75 6.27 13.54
CA GLU A 128 -14.74 6.70 14.53
C GLU A 128 -13.38 6.02 14.27
N LEU A 129 -13.38 4.71 13.96
CA LEU A 129 -12.16 3.98 13.65
C LEU A 129 -11.51 4.50 12.36
N LEU A 130 -12.30 4.66 11.29
CA LEU A 130 -11.84 5.19 10.00
C LEU A 130 -11.24 6.59 10.13
N TRP A 131 -11.82 7.46 10.95
CA TRP A 131 -11.33 8.83 11.14
C TRP A 131 -10.03 8.91 11.95
N ASN A 132 -9.84 8.00 12.90
CA ASN A 132 -8.72 8.04 13.83
C ASN A 132 -7.47 7.25 13.37
N HIS A 133 -7.59 6.48 12.28
CA HIS A 133 -6.51 5.64 11.77
C HIS A 133 -6.11 6.02 10.34
N ASN A 134 -4.87 5.68 9.97
CA ASN A 134 -4.44 5.63 8.58
C ASN A 134 -4.77 4.22 8.07
N VAL A 135 -5.72 4.13 7.15
CA VAL A 135 -6.29 2.85 6.73
C VAL A 135 -5.50 2.32 5.54
N VAL A 136 -5.14 1.05 5.58
CA VAL A 136 -4.58 0.32 4.44
C VAL A 136 -5.43 -0.90 4.16
N ILE A 137 -5.60 -1.23 2.89
CA ILE A 137 -6.47 -2.32 2.44
C ILE A 137 -5.76 -3.06 1.31
N TYR A 138 -5.86 -4.39 1.29
CA TYR A 138 -5.42 -5.15 0.14
C TYR A 138 -6.50 -5.09 -0.94
N ASN A 139 -6.20 -4.54 -2.12
CA ASN A 139 -7.19 -4.25 -3.16
C ASN A 139 -8.24 -3.18 -2.74
N ALA A 140 -7.78 -2.09 -2.12
CA ALA A 140 -8.60 -1.04 -1.53
C ALA A 140 -9.78 -0.53 -2.38
N SER A 141 -9.61 -0.44 -3.70
CA SER A 141 -10.67 0.05 -4.58
C SER A 141 -11.94 -0.81 -4.51
N TYR A 142 -11.80 -2.12 -4.27
CA TYR A 142 -12.90 -3.05 -4.11
C TYR A 142 -13.66 -2.79 -2.80
N ASP A 143 -12.99 -2.86 -1.65
CA ASP A 143 -13.61 -2.65 -0.33
C ASP A 143 -14.28 -1.28 -0.22
N LEU A 144 -13.64 -0.24 -0.75
CA LEU A 144 -14.20 1.11 -0.73
C LEU A 144 -15.46 1.23 -1.60
N ALA A 145 -15.53 0.51 -2.72
CA ALA A 145 -16.73 0.46 -3.54
C ALA A 145 -17.85 -0.29 -2.81
N ARG A 146 -17.54 -1.45 -2.20
CA ARG A 146 -18.52 -2.27 -1.46
C ARG A 146 -19.06 -1.60 -0.22
N LEU A 147 -18.20 -0.92 0.53
CA LEU A 147 -18.63 -0.08 1.64
C LEU A 147 -19.57 1.02 1.15
N SER A 148 -19.25 1.71 0.04
CA SER A 148 -20.15 2.72 -0.51
C SER A 148 -21.50 2.14 -0.94
N ASP A 149 -21.50 1.03 -1.68
CA ASP A 149 -22.71 0.36 -2.13
C ASP A 149 -23.61 0.01 -0.92
N THR A 150 -23.00 -0.50 0.15
CA THR A 150 -23.70 -0.81 1.41
C THR A 150 -24.27 0.43 2.09
N MET A 151 -23.50 1.53 2.10
CA MET A 151 -23.95 2.80 2.68
C MET A 151 -25.10 3.41 1.88
N ASP A 152 -25.07 3.33 0.55
CA ASP A 152 -26.14 3.80 -0.32
C ASP A 152 -27.43 3.01 -0.09
N ALA A 153 -27.33 1.69 0.14
CA ALA A 153 -28.46 0.82 0.42
C ALA A 153 -29.07 1.04 1.82
N THR A 154 -28.24 1.31 2.83
CA THR A 154 -28.66 1.28 4.26
C THR A 154 -28.78 2.65 4.91
N MET A 155 -28.10 3.66 4.37
CA MET A 155 -28.01 5.00 4.95
C MET A 155 -28.26 6.07 3.88
N PRO A 156 -29.50 6.23 3.40
CA PRO A 156 -29.82 7.22 2.38
C PRO A 156 -29.39 8.62 2.83
N ASN A 157 -28.67 9.32 1.95
CA ASN A 157 -28.07 10.64 2.18
C ASN A 157 -26.87 10.66 3.15
N TRP A 158 -26.18 9.53 3.37
CA TRP A 158 -24.92 9.50 4.13
C TRP A 158 -23.85 10.43 3.53
N PHE A 159 -23.90 10.62 2.21
CA PHE A 159 -23.13 11.61 1.46
C PHE A 159 -24.09 12.49 0.64
N GLN A 160 -23.91 13.81 0.72
CA GLN A 160 -24.75 14.81 0.02
C GLN A 160 -23.93 15.68 -0.96
N GLY A 161 -22.82 15.15 -1.50
CA GLY A 161 -22.05 15.83 -2.55
C GLY A 161 -22.73 15.76 -3.93
N GLU A 162 -22.15 16.44 -4.93
CA GLU A 162 -22.47 16.23 -6.35
C GLU A 162 -21.30 15.58 -7.17
N GLY A 163 -21.59 14.55 -8.00
CA GLY A 163 -20.76 14.07 -9.13
C GLY A 163 -19.94 12.75 -9.07
N GLY A 164 -20.54 11.58 -9.30
CA GLY A 164 -19.89 10.38 -9.88
C GLY A 164 -18.74 9.73 -9.06
N PRO A 165 -17.91 8.82 -9.62
CA PRO A 165 -16.89 8.07 -8.86
C PRO A 165 -15.84 8.93 -8.13
N SER A 166 -15.66 10.17 -8.60
CA SER A 166 -14.81 11.16 -7.91
C SER A 166 -15.37 11.54 -6.53
N GLU A 167 -16.67 11.38 -6.31
CA GLU A 167 -17.32 11.54 -5.02
C GLU A 167 -17.06 10.41 -4.07
N LEU A 168 -17.01 9.15 -4.53
CA LEU A 168 -16.64 8.02 -3.67
C LEU A 168 -15.31 8.33 -3.00
N LEU A 169 -14.30 8.70 -3.80
CA LEU A 169 -13.00 9.13 -3.30
C LEU A 169 -13.08 10.37 -2.40
N ARG A 170 -13.94 11.36 -2.69
CA ARG A 170 -14.10 12.55 -1.84
C ARG A 170 -14.79 12.24 -0.51
N ALA A 171 -15.82 11.40 -0.52
CA ALA A 171 -16.54 10.91 0.63
C ALA A 171 -15.59 10.10 1.52
N TRP A 172 -14.80 9.22 0.92
CA TRP A 172 -13.77 8.47 1.62
C TRP A 172 -12.67 9.36 2.19
N ARG A 173 -12.18 10.36 1.47
CA ARG A 173 -11.27 11.38 2.03
C ARG A 173 -11.89 12.19 3.17
N ALA A 174 -13.23 12.28 3.21
CA ALA A 174 -13.97 12.92 4.29
C ALA A 174 -14.29 11.96 5.46
N LEU A 175 -13.93 10.67 5.37
CA LEU A 175 -14.17 9.66 6.40
C LEU A 175 -12.87 9.06 6.95
N CYS A 176 -11.90 8.88 6.06
CA CYS A 176 -10.57 8.37 6.34
C CYS A 176 -9.57 9.49 6.07
N LYS A 177 -8.69 9.77 7.04
CA LYS A 177 -7.64 10.77 6.86
C LYS A 177 -6.67 10.37 5.75
N ARG A 178 -6.38 9.08 5.66
CA ARG A 178 -5.61 8.43 4.59
C ARG A 178 -6.12 7.03 4.37
N THR A 179 -6.22 6.66 3.09
CA THR A 179 -6.50 5.30 2.65
C THR A 179 -5.52 4.94 1.54
N GLU A 180 -4.83 3.81 1.66
CA GLU A 180 -3.84 3.35 0.67
C GLU A 180 -4.03 1.87 0.35
N CYS A 181 -3.56 1.46 -0.83
CA CYS A 181 -3.72 0.10 -1.35
C CYS A 181 -2.42 -0.70 -1.24
N VAL A 182 -2.43 -1.76 -0.44
CA VAL A 182 -1.26 -2.64 -0.24
C VAL A 182 -0.94 -3.41 -1.52
N MET A 183 -1.96 -3.87 -2.24
CA MET A 183 -1.78 -4.64 -3.49
C MET A 183 -1.08 -3.80 -4.58
N GLU A 184 -1.45 -2.53 -4.72
CA GLU A 184 -0.82 -1.62 -5.67
C GLU A 184 0.63 -1.30 -5.28
N ALA A 185 0.88 -0.99 -4.00
CA ALA A 185 2.23 -0.74 -3.48
C ALA A 185 3.14 -1.97 -3.59
N TYR A 186 2.57 -3.17 -3.46
CA TYR A 186 3.29 -4.43 -3.57
C TYR A 186 3.54 -4.87 -5.02
N ALA A 187 2.78 -4.35 -5.99
CA ALA A 187 2.88 -4.79 -7.38
C ALA A 187 4.29 -4.67 -7.99
N PRO A 188 5.08 -3.60 -7.77
CA PRO A 188 6.46 -3.52 -8.25
C PRO A 188 7.41 -4.56 -7.64
N ILE A 189 7.08 -5.09 -6.47
CA ILE A 189 7.88 -6.09 -5.75
C ILE A 189 7.67 -7.51 -6.31
N TYR A 190 6.52 -7.76 -6.94
CA TYR A 190 6.10 -9.10 -7.34
C TYR A 190 5.79 -9.25 -8.83
N GLY A 191 5.15 -8.24 -9.40
CA GLY A 191 4.59 -8.28 -10.73
C GLY A 191 5.62 -8.12 -11.83
N ASP A 192 5.32 -8.70 -12.98
CA ASP A 192 6.00 -8.33 -14.22
C ASP A 192 5.48 -6.96 -14.68
N TRP A 193 6.39 -6.08 -15.12
CA TRP A 193 6.03 -4.82 -15.76
C TRP A 193 5.35 -5.08 -17.11
N SER A 194 4.30 -4.32 -17.41
CA SER A 194 3.66 -4.30 -18.73
C SER A 194 3.77 -2.92 -19.34
N SER A 195 4.57 -2.77 -20.39
CA SER A 195 4.67 -1.52 -21.16
C SER A 195 3.36 -1.12 -21.85
N TRP A 196 2.52 -2.10 -22.19
CA TRP A 196 1.19 -1.85 -22.76
C TRP A 196 0.22 -1.23 -21.76
N HIS A 197 0.22 -1.71 -20.52
CA HIS A 197 -0.66 -1.20 -19.47
C HIS A 197 -0.05 -0.05 -18.65
N GLY A 198 1.26 0.16 -18.75
CA GLY A 198 1.99 1.14 -17.94
C GLY A 198 1.95 0.81 -16.45
N SER A 199 1.86 -0.48 -16.09
CA SER A 199 1.71 -0.92 -14.71
C SER A 199 2.26 -2.33 -14.49
N TYR A 200 2.51 -2.64 -13.21
CA TYR A 200 2.92 -3.97 -12.75
C TYR A 200 1.72 -4.90 -12.57
N ARG A 201 1.89 -6.18 -12.89
CA ARG A 201 0.88 -7.21 -12.58
C ARG A 201 0.65 -7.30 -11.06
N TRP A 202 -0.60 -7.21 -10.64
CA TRP A 202 -0.97 -7.38 -9.23
C TRP A 202 -0.78 -8.82 -8.73
N ALA A 203 -0.43 -8.93 -7.45
CA ALA A 203 -0.39 -10.20 -6.74
C ALA A 203 -1.74 -10.49 -6.06
N ARG A 204 -2.11 -11.77 -5.94
CA ARG A 204 -3.11 -12.18 -4.95
C ARG A 204 -2.47 -12.17 -3.57
N LEU A 205 -3.22 -11.85 -2.52
CA LEU A 205 -2.70 -11.83 -1.14
C LEU A 205 -2.00 -13.13 -0.76
N SER A 206 -2.61 -14.28 -1.04
CA SER A 206 -2.02 -15.59 -0.78
C SER A 206 -0.71 -15.83 -1.52
N ALA A 207 -0.60 -15.36 -2.77
CA ALA A 207 0.64 -15.47 -3.55
C ALA A 207 1.74 -14.55 -3.00
N ALA A 208 1.40 -13.32 -2.62
CA ALA A 208 2.31 -12.38 -1.98
C ALA A 208 2.82 -12.90 -0.62
N CYS A 209 1.92 -13.43 0.22
CA CYS A 209 2.29 -14.04 1.50
C CYS A 209 3.21 -15.25 1.30
N ALA A 210 2.87 -16.17 0.39
CA ALA A 210 3.70 -17.35 0.10
C ALA A 210 5.10 -16.97 -0.39
N GLU A 211 5.19 -15.99 -1.29
CA GLU A 211 6.44 -15.55 -1.88
C GLU A 211 7.34 -14.78 -0.89
N ARG A 212 6.75 -14.16 0.14
CA ARG A 212 7.47 -13.54 1.27
C ARG A 212 7.71 -14.48 2.45
N GLY A 213 7.29 -15.73 2.36
CA GLY A 213 7.40 -16.67 3.47
C GLY A 213 6.62 -16.25 4.71
N VAL A 214 5.54 -15.48 4.53
CA VAL A 214 4.61 -15.13 5.59
C VAL A 214 3.85 -16.38 5.99
N ASP A 215 3.96 -16.78 7.25
CA ASP A 215 3.14 -17.85 7.80
C ASP A 215 1.69 -17.39 7.87
N THR A 216 0.80 -18.14 7.22
CA THR A 216 -0.66 -17.97 7.26
C THR A 216 -1.36 -19.26 7.68
N SER A 217 -0.63 -20.23 8.24
CA SER A 217 -1.17 -21.55 8.58
C SER A 217 -2.22 -21.51 9.69
N ASP A 218 -2.23 -20.44 10.49
CA ASP A 218 -3.20 -20.15 11.54
C ASP A 218 -4.37 -19.27 11.06
N LEU A 219 -4.39 -18.86 9.79
CA LEU A 219 -5.36 -17.92 9.23
C LEU A 219 -6.34 -18.64 8.30
N LYS A 220 -7.64 -18.37 8.46
CA LYS A 220 -8.67 -18.84 7.53
C LYS A 220 -8.78 -17.84 6.37
N ALA A 221 -8.45 -18.28 5.16
CA ALA A 221 -8.72 -17.50 3.95
C ALA A 221 -10.22 -17.24 3.79
N HIS A 222 -10.56 -16.06 3.27
CA HIS A 222 -11.95 -15.59 3.13
C HIS A 222 -12.62 -15.41 4.49
N SER A 223 -11.90 -14.74 5.38
CA SER A 223 -12.44 -14.12 6.58
C SER A 223 -11.78 -12.77 6.76
N ALA A 224 -12.59 -11.74 6.94
CA ALA A 224 -12.10 -10.36 6.97
C ALA A 224 -11.01 -10.16 8.02
N LEU A 225 -11.17 -10.76 9.21
CA LEU A 225 -10.17 -10.61 10.27
C LEU A 225 -8.83 -11.26 9.92
N ASP A 226 -8.88 -12.45 9.34
CA ASP A 226 -7.68 -13.23 9.06
C ASP A 226 -6.97 -12.72 7.79
N ASP A 227 -7.71 -12.22 6.80
CA ASP A 227 -7.14 -11.56 5.62
C ASP A 227 -6.54 -10.18 5.96
N ALA A 228 -7.16 -9.42 6.89
CA ALA A 228 -6.54 -8.21 7.44
C ALA A 228 -5.23 -8.53 8.20
N ARG A 229 -5.17 -9.65 8.94
CA ARG A 229 -3.95 -10.10 9.61
C ARG A 229 -2.88 -10.57 8.63
N ALA A 230 -3.25 -11.32 7.60
CA ALA A 230 -2.34 -11.75 6.54
C ALA A 230 -1.74 -10.54 5.83
N THR A 231 -2.56 -9.53 5.54
CA THR A 231 -2.13 -8.26 4.97
C THR A 231 -1.16 -7.52 5.90
N LEU A 232 -1.43 -7.44 7.21
CA LEU A 232 -0.49 -6.86 8.17
C LEU A 232 0.86 -7.60 8.18
N ARG A 233 0.84 -8.94 8.21
CA ARG A 233 2.07 -9.75 8.18
C ARG A 233 2.85 -9.54 6.88
N LEU A 234 2.17 -9.42 5.74
CA LEU A 234 2.78 -9.08 4.47
C LEU A 234 3.46 -7.71 4.52
N ILE A 235 2.80 -6.69 5.09
CA ILE A 235 3.38 -5.36 5.26
C ILE A 235 4.67 -5.45 6.09
N GLN A 236 4.60 -6.13 7.24
CA GLN A 236 5.73 -6.27 8.16
C GLN A 236 6.90 -7.04 7.54
N ALA A 237 6.63 -8.12 6.80
CA ALA A 237 7.66 -8.89 6.10
C ALA A 237 8.31 -8.08 4.97
N THR A 238 7.50 -7.33 4.21
CA THR A 238 7.98 -6.50 3.10
C THR A 238 8.83 -5.33 3.60
N ALA A 239 8.50 -4.75 4.76
CA ALA A 239 9.28 -3.69 5.40
C ALA A 239 10.70 -4.11 5.84
N GLN A 240 11.00 -5.42 5.84
CA GLN A 240 12.35 -5.93 6.14
C GLN A 240 13.25 -6.06 4.91
N LEU A 241 12.72 -5.82 3.72
CA LEU A 241 13.51 -5.90 2.49
C LEU A 241 14.49 -4.73 2.38
N THR A 242 15.59 -4.95 1.68
CA THR A 242 16.52 -3.90 1.25
C THR A 242 16.40 -3.65 -0.26
N PRO A 243 16.76 -2.46 -0.76
CA PRO A 243 16.65 -2.16 -2.18
C PRO A 243 17.43 -3.12 -3.09
N GLU A 244 18.56 -3.66 -2.62
CA GLU A 244 19.39 -4.61 -3.37
C GLU A 244 18.67 -5.94 -3.66
N GLN A 245 17.64 -6.27 -2.89
CA GLN A 245 16.79 -7.44 -3.12
C GLN A 245 15.76 -7.20 -4.24
N LEU A 246 15.60 -5.97 -4.71
CA LEU A 246 14.63 -5.55 -5.73
C LEU A 246 15.32 -4.84 -6.92
N PRO A 247 16.38 -5.43 -7.52
CA PRO A 247 17.23 -4.74 -8.50
C PRO A 247 16.54 -4.41 -9.85
N TRP A 248 15.30 -4.86 -10.04
CA TRP A 248 14.50 -4.62 -11.24
C TRP A 248 13.64 -3.36 -11.16
N ILE A 249 13.31 -2.87 -9.96
CA ILE A 249 12.50 -1.65 -9.81
C ILE A 249 13.32 -0.46 -10.29
N GLY A 250 12.75 0.34 -11.21
CA GLY A 250 13.44 1.43 -11.89
C GLY A 250 14.14 1.05 -13.20
N LYS A 251 13.98 -0.19 -13.67
CA LYS A 251 14.49 -0.70 -14.95
C LYS A 251 13.36 -1.17 -15.87
N GLU A 252 12.17 -0.61 -15.71
CA GLU A 252 10.95 -1.00 -16.42
C GLU A 252 11.06 -0.84 -17.94
N ASP A 253 11.84 0.16 -18.39
CA ASP A 253 12.08 0.46 -19.81
C ASP A 253 13.25 -0.34 -20.42
N GLU A 254 13.97 -1.14 -19.61
CA GLU A 254 15.04 -2.02 -20.08
C GLU A 254 14.55 -3.45 -20.42
N ALA A 255 13.27 -3.74 -20.17
CA ALA A 255 12.63 -5.06 -20.30
C ALA A 255 11.92 -5.29 -21.64
#